data_AF-A0A7K0TR61-F1
#
_entry.id   AF-A0A7K0TR61-F1
#
_cell.length_a   1.000
_cell.length_b   1.000
_cell.length_c   1.000
_cell.angle_alpha   90.00
_cell.angle_beta   90.00
_cell.angle_gamma   90.00
#
_symmetry.space_group_name_H-M   'P 1'
#
loop_
_entity.id
_entity.type
_entity.pdbx_description
1 polymer ?
#
loop_
_entity_poly.entity_id
_entity_poly.type
_entity_poly.pdbx_seq_one_letter_code
_entity_poly.pdbx_strand_id
1 'polypeptide(L)'
;MKKFSLHPLTWWIWSLAIAISVARVNSPIFALAAVGVMGVIVFTQREDAPWSKSFMWSLKLAVSILLIRTFIGVSIGVPIPGTTIFTLPILHLPHWMPGIRIGGAVTSERLTMALAEGVIICSLLVIFGAAASLTSPHRLLRVLPLYVYEFGVTLVIATSVLPQVVTSVGRIRQAQRLRGQKTQGFNSYIRVAIPLLEESLARSLNLAAAMDSRGYGISRLRSRYRPIPWHIGDSSIVICAVVVLALT
;
A
#
# COMPACT_ATOMS: atom_id res chain seq x y z
N MET A 1 -21.36 18.21 -1.40
CA MET A 1 -21.39 17.28 -0.25
C MET A 1 -20.27 17.67 0.71
N LYS A 2 -20.56 17.87 1.99
CA LYS A 2 -19.57 18.28 3.01
C LYS A 2 -18.62 17.11 3.26
N LYS A 3 -17.34 17.22 2.88
CA LYS A 3 -16.33 16.18 3.15
C LYS A 3 -16.10 16.12 4.66
N PHE A 4 -16.24 14.94 5.27
CA PHE A 4 -15.99 14.79 6.70
C PHE A 4 -14.47 14.82 6.93
N SER A 5 -14.00 15.74 7.76
CA SER A 5 -12.60 15.76 8.20
C SER A 5 -12.40 14.68 9.26
N LEU A 6 -12.36 13.43 8.83
CA LEU A 6 -12.13 12.28 9.71
C LEU A 6 -10.66 12.17 10.08
N HIS A 7 -10.43 11.58 11.24
CA HIS A 7 -9.11 11.30 11.73
C HIS A 7 -8.40 10.26 10.83
N PRO A 8 -7.12 10.46 10.45
CA PRO A 8 -6.41 9.56 9.53
C PRO A 8 -6.39 8.08 9.94
N LEU A 9 -6.31 7.82 11.25
CA LEU A 9 -6.30 6.45 11.78
C LEU A 9 -7.66 5.75 11.65
N THR A 10 -8.76 6.49 11.56
CA THR A 10 -10.12 5.93 11.43
C THR A 10 -10.21 5.02 10.21
N TRP A 11 -9.72 5.48 9.07
CA TRP A 11 -9.74 4.70 7.84
C TRP A 11 -8.86 3.46 7.90
N TRP A 12 -7.71 3.54 8.56
CA TRP A 12 -6.80 2.41 8.73
C TRP A 12 -7.36 1.35 9.69
N ILE A 13 -7.89 1.77 10.84
CA ILE A 13 -8.52 0.86 11.81
C ILE A 13 -9.71 0.18 11.16
N TRP A 14 -10.58 0.94 10.48
CA TRP A 14 -11.76 0.42 9.82
C TRP A 14 -11.41 -0.56 8.69
N SER A 15 -10.45 -0.21 7.83
CA SER A 15 -10.03 -1.08 6.72
C SER A 15 -9.33 -2.35 7.24
N LEU A 16 -8.55 -2.26 8.31
CA LEU A 16 -7.92 -3.42 8.94
C LEU A 16 -8.96 -4.35 9.56
N ALA A 17 -9.96 -3.81 10.24
CA ALA A 17 -11.06 -4.59 10.78
C ALA A 17 -11.81 -5.34 9.67
N ILE A 18 -12.16 -4.66 8.57
CA ILE A 18 -12.81 -5.30 7.42
C ILE A 18 -11.91 -6.36 6.77
N ALA A 19 -10.62 -6.08 6.61
CA ALA A 19 -9.67 -7.05 6.06
C ALA A 19 -9.61 -8.33 6.92
N ILE A 20 -9.58 -8.18 8.25
CA ILE A 20 -9.61 -9.32 9.18
C ILE A 20 -10.95 -10.05 9.11
N SER A 21 -12.08 -9.36 9.04
CA SER A 21 -13.40 -9.98 8.82
C SER A 21 -13.43 -10.80 7.53
N VAL A 22 -12.93 -10.24 6.43
CA VAL A 22 -12.88 -10.96 5.14
C VAL A 22 -12.04 -12.22 5.24
N ALA A 23 -10.89 -12.14 5.93
CA ALA A 23 -10.03 -13.29 6.16
C ALA A 23 -10.68 -14.36 7.06
N ARG A 24 -11.50 -13.98 8.05
CA ARG A 24 -12.20 -14.91 8.95
C ARG A 24 -13.37 -15.62 8.28
N VAL A 25 -14.25 -14.87 7.61
CA VAL A 25 -15.45 -15.44 6.97
C VAL A 25 -15.06 -16.36 5.82
N ASN A 26 -13.94 -16.07 5.13
CA ASN A 26 -13.44 -16.83 3.99
C ASN A 26 -14.51 -17.07 2.90
N SER A 27 -15.41 -16.08 2.70
CA SER A 27 -16.49 -16.12 1.72
C SER A 27 -16.27 -15.08 0.62
N PRO A 28 -16.30 -15.48 -0.68
CA PRO A 28 -16.10 -14.55 -1.79
C PRO A 28 -17.22 -13.51 -1.90
N ILE A 29 -18.44 -13.85 -1.49
CA ILE A 29 -19.59 -12.94 -1.54
C ILE A 29 -19.40 -11.80 -0.53
N PHE A 30 -18.99 -12.15 0.71
CA PHE A 30 -18.68 -11.16 1.73
C PHE A 30 -17.50 -10.26 1.32
N ALA A 31 -16.45 -10.85 0.72
CA ALA A 31 -15.30 -10.12 0.18
C ALA A 31 -15.70 -9.09 -0.90
N LEU A 32 -16.57 -9.48 -1.84
CA LEU A 32 -17.07 -8.56 -2.87
C LEU A 32 -17.95 -7.46 -2.29
N ALA A 33 -18.83 -7.79 -1.34
CA ALA A 33 -19.65 -6.80 -0.64
C ALA A 33 -18.79 -5.76 0.09
N ALA A 34 -17.76 -6.22 0.81
CA ALA A 34 -16.79 -5.34 1.47
C ALA A 34 -16.11 -4.39 0.48
N VAL A 35 -15.61 -4.92 -0.66
CA VAL A 35 -15.01 -4.09 -1.73
C VAL A 35 -16.01 -3.07 -2.29
N GLY A 36 -17.26 -3.45 -2.48
CA GLY A 36 -18.33 -2.54 -2.91
C GLY A 36 -18.52 -1.37 -1.94
N VAL A 37 -18.62 -1.65 -0.64
CA VAL A 37 -18.75 -0.64 0.41
C VAL A 37 -17.52 0.27 0.46
N MET A 38 -16.30 -0.30 0.41
CA MET A 38 -15.06 0.49 0.32
C MET A 38 -15.07 1.41 -0.90
N GLY A 39 -15.51 0.89 -2.06
CA GLY A 39 -15.58 1.64 -3.31
C GLY A 39 -16.50 2.86 -3.19
N VAL A 40 -17.72 2.67 -2.67
CA VAL A 40 -18.68 3.77 -2.44
C VAL A 40 -18.07 4.84 -1.53
N ILE A 41 -17.40 4.43 -0.45
CA ILE A 41 -16.74 5.35 0.48
C ILE A 41 -15.61 6.11 -0.22
N VAL A 42 -14.75 5.45 -0.99
CA VAL A 42 -13.68 6.11 -1.73
C VAL A 42 -14.24 7.13 -2.73
N PHE A 43 -15.28 6.78 -3.48
CA PHE A 43 -15.87 7.70 -4.46
C PHE A 43 -16.54 8.92 -3.80
N THR A 44 -17.11 8.77 -2.61
CA THR A 44 -17.79 9.85 -1.89
C THR A 44 -16.85 10.72 -1.05
N GLN A 45 -15.80 10.15 -0.45
CA GLN A 45 -14.92 10.82 0.51
C GLN A 45 -13.53 11.21 -0.04
N ARG A 46 -13.12 10.76 -1.23
CA ARG A 46 -11.77 11.07 -1.74
C ARG A 46 -11.49 12.57 -1.85
N GLU A 47 -10.32 12.98 -1.35
CA GLU A 47 -9.74 14.29 -1.64
C GLU A 47 -9.13 14.30 -3.05
N ASP A 48 -9.20 15.42 -3.77
CA ASP A 48 -8.60 15.55 -5.12
C ASP A 48 -7.08 15.70 -5.01
N ALA A 49 -6.42 14.58 -4.75
CA ALA A 49 -5.00 14.53 -4.47
C ALA A 49 -4.34 13.34 -5.17
N PRO A 50 -3.00 13.34 -5.37
CA PRO A 50 -2.32 12.28 -6.10
C PRO A 50 -2.58 10.86 -5.56
N TRP A 51 -2.71 10.73 -4.23
CA TRP A 51 -2.99 9.46 -3.56
C TRP A 51 -4.41 8.92 -3.81
N SER A 52 -5.36 9.76 -4.26
CA SER A 52 -6.71 9.30 -4.61
C SER A 52 -6.72 8.28 -5.76
N LYS A 53 -5.70 8.32 -6.62
CA LYS A 53 -5.53 7.37 -7.73
C LYS A 53 -5.13 5.98 -7.25
N SER A 54 -4.67 5.82 -6.00
CA SER A 54 -4.24 4.54 -5.43
C SER A 54 -5.33 3.48 -5.50
N PHE A 55 -6.60 3.86 -5.27
CA PHE A 55 -7.72 2.91 -5.35
C PHE A 55 -7.92 2.34 -6.76
N MET A 56 -7.84 3.20 -7.78
CA MET A 56 -7.97 2.77 -9.18
C MET A 56 -6.80 1.86 -9.58
N TRP A 57 -5.59 2.18 -9.12
CA TRP A 57 -4.42 1.33 -9.34
C TRP A 57 -4.52 0.00 -8.61
N SER A 58 -4.99 -0.01 -7.36
CA SER A 58 -5.21 -1.25 -6.62
C SER A 58 -6.27 -2.12 -7.29
N LEU A 59 -7.33 -1.54 -7.85
CA LEU A 59 -8.34 -2.28 -8.57
C LEU A 59 -7.79 -2.91 -9.87
N LYS A 60 -7.04 -2.14 -10.66
CA LYS A 60 -6.38 -2.66 -11.88
C LYS A 60 -5.39 -3.79 -11.55
N LEU A 61 -4.62 -3.61 -10.48
CA LEU A 61 -3.66 -4.60 -10.01
C LEU A 61 -4.37 -5.85 -9.50
N ALA A 62 -5.46 -5.70 -8.72
CA ALA A 62 -6.29 -6.81 -8.26
C ALA A 62 -6.88 -7.62 -9.43
N VAL A 63 -7.42 -6.97 -10.46
CA VAL A 63 -7.91 -7.66 -11.65
C VAL A 63 -6.79 -8.40 -12.37
N SER A 64 -5.61 -7.78 -12.51
CA SER A 64 -4.44 -8.43 -13.11
C SER A 64 -4.01 -9.68 -12.32
N ILE A 65 -3.93 -9.58 -10.99
CA ILE A 65 -3.62 -10.72 -10.11
C ILE A 65 -4.68 -11.81 -10.21
N LEU A 66 -5.96 -11.45 -10.25
CA LEU A 66 -7.05 -12.42 -10.37
C LEU A 66 -6.93 -13.21 -11.67
N LEU A 67 -6.66 -12.54 -12.79
CA LEU A 67 -6.48 -13.19 -14.09
C LEU A 67 -5.27 -14.11 -14.10
N ILE A 68 -4.11 -13.62 -13.63
CA ILE A 68 -2.88 -14.42 -13.56
C ILE A 68 -3.07 -15.62 -12.65
N ARG A 69 -3.67 -15.43 -11.47
CA ARG A 69 -3.92 -16.51 -10.51
C ARG A 69 -4.88 -17.55 -11.08
N THR A 70 -5.98 -17.12 -11.69
CA THR A 70 -6.96 -18.03 -12.29
C THR A 70 -6.32 -18.83 -13.41
N PHE A 71 -5.52 -18.16 -14.26
CA PHE A 71 -4.77 -18.81 -15.32
C PHE A 71 -3.79 -19.86 -14.79
N ILE A 72 -3.00 -19.52 -13.75
CA ILE A 72 -2.09 -20.47 -13.10
C ILE A 72 -2.87 -21.61 -12.44
N GLY A 73 -3.96 -21.30 -11.74
CA GLY A 73 -4.78 -22.28 -11.02
C GLY A 73 -5.50 -23.29 -11.93
N VAL A 74 -5.80 -22.88 -13.16
CA VAL A 74 -6.34 -23.72 -14.24
C VAL A 74 -5.24 -24.49 -14.97
N SER A 75 -4.07 -23.88 -15.17
CA SER A 75 -2.94 -24.52 -15.88
C SER A 75 -2.23 -25.58 -15.04
N ILE A 76 -2.21 -25.42 -13.71
CA ILE A 76 -1.70 -26.43 -12.79
C ILE A 76 -2.81 -27.45 -12.53
N GLY A 77 -2.67 -28.62 -13.13
CA GLY A 77 -3.59 -29.74 -13.06
C GLY A 77 -3.57 -30.41 -11.71
N VAL A 78 -4.26 -29.81 -10.73
CA VAL A 78 -4.71 -30.53 -9.53
C VAL A 78 -6.08 -31.11 -9.88
N PRO A 79 -6.18 -32.42 -10.18
CA PRO A 79 -7.45 -33.03 -10.55
C PRO A 79 -8.39 -33.01 -9.36
N ILE A 80 -9.41 -32.15 -9.43
CA ILE A 80 -10.55 -32.15 -8.52
C ILE A 80 -11.68 -32.91 -9.23
N PRO A 81 -12.25 -33.97 -8.62
CA PRO A 81 -13.37 -34.68 -9.22
C PRO A 81 -14.55 -33.74 -9.44
N GLY A 82 -15.17 -33.79 -10.62
CA GLY A 82 -16.21 -32.85 -10.99
C GLY A 82 -16.54 -32.86 -12.48
N THR A 83 -17.27 -31.84 -12.91
CA THR A 83 -17.73 -31.67 -14.29
C THR A 83 -16.63 -31.05 -15.15
N THR A 84 -16.07 -31.86 -16.07
CA THR A 84 -15.00 -31.42 -16.98
C THR A 84 -15.53 -30.49 -18.06
N ILE A 85 -15.03 -29.26 -18.12
CA ILE A 85 -15.40 -28.29 -19.16
C ILE A 85 -14.51 -28.49 -20.40
N PHE A 86 -13.20 -28.56 -20.22
CA PHE A 86 -12.24 -28.78 -21.30
C PHE A 86 -10.96 -29.44 -20.78
N THR A 87 -10.18 -30.06 -21.66
CA THR A 87 -8.92 -30.72 -21.32
C THR A 87 -7.75 -30.01 -21.97
N LEU A 88 -6.78 -29.59 -21.16
CA LEU A 88 -5.50 -29.07 -21.62
C LEU A 88 -4.54 -30.24 -21.93
N PRO A 89 -3.71 -30.14 -22.98
CA PRO A 89 -2.70 -31.15 -23.26
C PRO A 89 -1.76 -31.29 -22.07
N ILE A 90 -1.52 -32.53 -21.67
CA ILE A 90 -0.70 -32.85 -20.50
C ILE A 90 0.76 -32.74 -20.92
N LEU A 91 1.50 -31.83 -20.27
CA LEU A 91 2.94 -31.73 -20.45
C LEU A 91 3.63 -32.69 -19.49
N HIS A 92 4.40 -33.64 -20.04
CA HIS A 92 5.24 -34.52 -19.25
C HIS A 92 6.38 -33.71 -18.65
N LEU A 93 6.32 -33.52 -17.33
CA LEU A 93 7.35 -32.81 -16.60
C LEU A 93 8.58 -33.70 -16.37
N PRO A 94 9.79 -33.13 -16.32
CA PRO A 94 11.00 -33.89 -16.05
C PRO A 94 10.95 -34.53 -14.65
N HIS A 95 11.69 -35.63 -14.47
CA HIS A 95 11.80 -36.41 -13.22
C HIS A 95 12.17 -35.63 -11.94
N TRP A 96 12.66 -34.39 -12.05
CA TRP A 96 12.99 -33.54 -10.89
C TRP A 96 11.77 -32.81 -10.30
N MET A 97 10.61 -32.85 -10.99
CA MET A 97 9.36 -32.26 -10.52
C MET A 97 8.23 -33.31 -10.40
N PRO A 98 8.41 -34.39 -9.61
CA PRO A 98 7.36 -35.36 -9.38
C PRO A 98 6.21 -34.72 -8.58
N GLY A 99 4.97 -34.92 -9.02
CA GLY A 99 3.76 -34.50 -8.29
C GLY A 99 3.08 -33.23 -8.82
N ILE A 100 3.71 -32.47 -9.73
CA ILE A 100 3.04 -31.37 -10.44
C ILE A 100 2.62 -31.88 -11.81
N ARG A 101 1.38 -31.62 -12.22
CA ARG A 101 0.91 -31.86 -13.59
C ARG A 101 0.58 -30.50 -14.20
N ILE A 102 1.14 -30.20 -15.37
CA ILE A 102 0.76 -29.02 -16.15
C ILE A 102 -0.24 -29.49 -17.20
N GLY A 103 -1.42 -28.86 -17.24
CA GLY A 103 -2.54 -29.28 -18.06
C GLY A 103 -3.43 -30.35 -17.41
N GLY A 104 -4.25 -31.04 -18.21
CA GLY A 104 -5.26 -31.99 -17.73
C GLY A 104 -6.69 -31.43 -17.80
N ALA A 105 -7.64 -32.15 -17.20
CA ALA A 105 -9.05 -31.77 -17.23
C ALA A 105 -9.33 -30.55 -16.31
N VAL A 106 -9.86 -29.49 -16.90
CA VAL A 106 -10.32 -28.30 -16.19
C VAL A 106 -11.78 -28.51 -15.81
N THR A 107 -12.02 -28.65 -14.51
CA THR A 107 -13.37 -28.84 -13.97
C THR A 107 -14.00 -27.51 -13.56
N SER A 108 -15.33 -27.44 -13.60
CA SER A 108 -16.07 -26.24 -13.19
C SER A 108 -15.85 -25.93 -11.70
N GLU A 109 -15.71 -26.97 -10.89
CA GLU A 109 -15.45 -26.93 -9.46
C GLU A 109 -14.06 -26.34 -9.19
N ARG A 110 -13.04 -26.70 -9.98
CA ARG A 110 -11.71 -26.09 -9.88
C ARG A 110 -11.72 -24.61 -10.23
N LEU A 111 -12.44 -24.25 -11.29
CA LEU A 111 -12.54 -22.86 -11.74
C LEU A 111 -13.22 -21.98 -10.68
N THR A 112 -14.34 -22.44 -10.13
CA THR A 112 -15.07 -21.71 -9.08
C THR A 112 -14.24 -21.56 -7.80
N MET A 113 -13.53 -22.61 -7.37
CA MET A 113 -12.61 -22.53 -6.21
C MET A 113 -11.46 -21.55 -6.45
N ALA A 114 -10.78 -21.64 -7.61
CA ALA A 114 -9.67 -20.75 -7.95
C ALA A 114 -10.12 -19.28 -8.01
N LEU A 115 -11.30 -19.02 -8.57
CA LEU A 115 -11.91 -17.69 -8.60
C LEU A 115 -12.29 -17.22 -7.20
N ALA A 116 -12.94 -18.06 -6.39
CA ALA A 116 -13.36 -17.71 -5.03
C ALA A 116 -12.17 -17.31 -4.15
N GLU A 117 -11.11 -18.12 -4.13
CA GLU A 117 -9.90 -17.79 -3.38
C GLU A 117 -9.19 -16.56 -3.96
N GLY A 118 -9.20 -16.41 -5.30
CA GLY A 118 -8.65 -15.26 -6.00
C GLY A 118 -9.31 -13.96 -5.58
N VAL A 119 -10.65 -13.96 -5.53
CA VAL A 119 -11.47 -12.83 -5.11
C VAL A 119 -11.12 -12.41 -3.69
N ILE A 120 -10.90 -13.35 -2.77
CA ILE A 120 -10.54 -13.03 -1.38
C ILE A 120 -9.20 -12.29 -1.32
N ILE A 121 -8.13 -12.80 -1.95
CA ILE A 121 -6.82 -12.11 -1.95
C ILE A 121 -6.92 -10.73 -2.62
N CYS A 122 -7.63 -10.65 -3.75
CA CYS A 122 -7.82 -9.40 -4.47
C CYS A 122 -8.62 -8.38 -3.66
N SER A 123 -9.63 -8.82 -2.90
CA SER A 123 -10.43 -7.95 -2.04
C SER A 123 -9.59 -7.33 -0.93
N LEU A 124 -8.71 -8.11 -0.29
CA LEU A 124 -7.78 -7.61 0.74
C LEU A 124 -6.88 -6.52 0.15
N LEU A 125 -6.34 -6.75 -1.04
CA LEU A 125 -5.52 -5.76 -1.74
C LEU A 125 -6.29 -4.46 -1.99
N VAL A 126 -7.53 -4.55 -2.46
CA VAL A 126 -8.38 -3.39 -2.73
C VAL A 126 -8.77 -2.65 -1.45
N ILE A 127 -9.04 -3.36 -0.35
CA ILE A 127 -9.33 -2.76 0.97
C ILE A 127 -8.13 -1.91 1.44
N PHE A 128 -6.90 -2.43 1.35
CA PHE A 128 -5.70 -1.65 1.69
C PHE A 128 -5.48 -0.48 0.72
N GLY A 129 -5.71 -0.68 -0.58
CA GLY A 129 -5.62 0.39 -1.58
C GLY A 129 -6.61 1.52 -1.33
N ALA A 130 -7.83 1.19 -0.87
CA ALA A 130 -8.85 2.14 -0.47
C ALA A 130 -8.42 2.94 0.77
N ALA A 131 -7.91 2.27 1.81
CA ALA A 131 -7.36 2.93 3.02
C ALA A 131 -6.27 3.96 2.68
N ALA A 132 -5.34 3.57 1.81
CA ALA A 132 -4.27 4.43 1.32
C ALA A 132 -4.78 5.60 0.46
N SER A 133 -5.89 5.42 -0.26
CA SER A 133 -6.49 6.49 -1.07
C SER A 133 -7.28 7.52 -0.26
N LEU A 134 -7.79 7.12 0.91
CA LEU A 134 -8.55 7.97 1.83
C LEU A 134 -7.65 8.73 2.81
N THR A 135 -6.40 8.30 2.97
CA THR A 135 -5.48 8.82 3.99
C THR A 135 -4.29 9.54 3.35
N SER A 136 -4.03 10.78 3.76
CA SER A 136 -2.79 11.45 3.32
C SER A 136 -1.58 10.98 4.14
N PRO A 137 -0.45 10.62 3.49
CA PRO A 137 0.74 10.12 4.17
C PRO A 137 1.25 11.08 5.27
N HIS A 138 1.28 12.38 4.98
CA HIS A 138 1.73 13.39 5.93
C HIS A 138 0.82 13.51 7.17
N ARG A 139 -0.49 13.33 7.02
CA ARG A 139 -1.41 13.36 8.17
C ARG A 139 -1.21 12.11 9.02
N LEU A 140 -1.02 10.93 8.41
CA LEU A 140 -0.75 9.69 9.14
C LEU A 140 0.51 9.80 10.02
N LEU A 141 1.61 10.32 9.47
CA LEU A 141 2.86 10.55 10.20
C LEU A 141 2.70 11.51 11.39
N ARG A 142 1.77 12.47 11.29
CA ARG A 142 1.53 13.44 12.37
C ARG A 142 0.81 12.83 13.57
N VAL A 143 0.07 11.74 13.38
CA VAL A 143 -0.69 11.10 14.47
C VAL A 143 0.02 9.90 15.09
N LEU A 144 1.32 9.72 14.81
CA LEU A 144 2.10 8.70 15.48
C LEU A 144 2.10 8.89 17.02
N PRO A 145 2.00 7.80 17.80
CA PRO A 145 1.98 7.87 19.25
C PRO A 145 3.29 8.42 19.81
N LEU A 146 3.23 8.98 21.02
CA LEU A 146 4.34 9.72 21.63
C LEU A 146 5.57 8.82 21.88
N TYR A 147 5.36 7.52 22.13
CA TYR A 147 6.42 6.51 22.31
C TYR A 147 7.28 6.28 21.07
N VAL A 148 6.76 6.59 19.87
CA VAL A 148 7.47 6.50 18.59
C VAL A 148 7.69 7.87 17.96
N TYR A 149 7.63 8.93 18.77
CA TYR A 149 7.76 10.31 18.29
C TYR A 149 9.09 10.57 17.60
N GLU A 150 10.19 10.01 18.09
CA GLU A 150 11.51 10.14 17.47
C GLU A 150 11.54 9.52 16.06
N PHE A 151 10.93 8.34 15.90
CA PHE A 151 10.72 7.73 14.60
C PHE A 151 9.83 8.60 13.70
N GLY A 152 8.72 9.11 14.24
CA GLY A 152 7.79 9.98 13.51
C GLY A 152 8.46 11.25 13.00
N VAL A 153 9.27 11.91 13.82
CA VAL A 153 10.02 13.11 13.43
C VAL A 153 11.04 12.78 12.36
N THR A 154 11.81 11.71 12.53
CA THR A 154 12.80 11.27 11.55
C THR A 154 12.14 11.03 10.19
N LEU A 155 10.98 10.36 10.19
CA LEU A 155 10.22 10.07 8.98
C LEU A 155 9.61 11.33 8.35
N VAL A 156 9.12 12.27 9.16
CA VAL A 156 8.62 13.58 8.68
C VAL A 156 9.75 14.39 8.06
N ILE A 157 10.93 14.46 8.69
CA ILE A 157 12.12 15.12 8.16
C ILE A 157 12.51 14.46 6.84
N ALA A 158 12.67 13.14 6.80
CA ALA A 158 13.03 12.40 5.59
C ALA A 158 12.05 12.67 4.44
N THR A 159 10.74 12.62 4.72
CA THR A 159 9.69 12.88 3.71
C THR A 159 9.74 14.34 3.23
N SER A 160 10.06 15.30 4.10
CA SER A 160 10.17 16.71 3.74
C SER A 160 11.43 17.04 2.92
N VAL A 161 12.49 16.25 3.07
CA VAL A 161 13.77 16.41 2.36
C VAL A 161 13.75 15.71 0.99
N LEU A 162 12.85 14.75 0.77
CA LEU A 162 12.73 14.01 -0.48
C LEU A 162 12.61 14.92 -1.74
N PRO A 163 11.75 15.95 -1.77
CA PRO A 163 11.70 16.87 -2.90
C PRO A 163 13.04 17.58 -3.17
N GLN A 164 13.75 17.93 -2.10
CA GLN A 164 15.06 18.59 -2.17
C GLN A 164 16.09 17.65 -2.81
N VAL A 165 16.13 16.38 -2.39
CA VAL A 165 17.01 15.35 -2.98
C VAL A 165 16.76 15.19 -4.48
N VAL A 166 15.49 15.14 -4.90
CA VAL A 166 15.13 15.05 -6.33
C VAL A 166 15.66 16.26 -7.11
N THR A 167 15.52 17.48 -6.57
CA THR A 167 16.07 18.68 -7.22
C THR A 167 17.60 18.68 -7.27
N SER A 168 18.27 18.25 -6.21
CA SER A 168 19.74 18.17 -6.16
C SER A 168 20.27 17.13 -7.15
N VAL A 169 19.63 15.96 -7.27
CA VAL A 169 19.96 14.96 -8.30
C VAL A 169 19.82 15.55 -9.70
N GLY A 170 18.74 16.27 -9.98
CA GLY A 170 18.53 16.96 -11.26
C GLY A 170 19.64 17.96 -11.56
N ARG A 171 19.97 18.82 -10.59
CA ARG A 171 21.05 19.81 -10.69
C ARG A 171 22.41 19.17 -10.96
N ILE A 172 22.75 18.12 -10.22
CA ILE A 172 24.03 17.40 -10.37
C ILE A 172 24.12 16.76 -11.77
N ARG A 173 23.05 16.09 -12.24
CA ARG A 173 23.01 15.50 -13.58
C ARG A 173 23.15 16.55 -14.67
N GLN A 174 22.51 17.72 -14.51
CA GLN A 174 22.62 18.81 -15.48
C GLN A 174 24.05 19.37 -15.52
N ALA A 175 24.68 19.58 -14.37
CA ALA A 175 26.07 20.03 -14.30
C ALA A 175 27.05 19.02 -14.96
N GLN A 176 26.83 17.71 -14.76
CA GLN A 176 27.62 16.67 -15.42
C GLN A 176 27.43 16.69 -16.95
N ARG A 177 26.19 16.89 -17.42
CA ARG A 177 25.90 17.02 -18.85
C ARG A 177 26.60 18.24 -19.48
N LEU A 178 26.61 19.38 -18.79
CA LEU A 178 27.34 20.57 -19.23
C LEU A 178 28.87 20.36 -19.27
N ARG A 179 29.39 19.45 -18.44
CA ARG A 179 30.81 19.03 -18.45
C ARG A 179 31.12 17.94 -19.49
N GLY A 180 30.18 17.61 -20.38
CA GLY A 180 30.35 16.58 -21.41
C GLY A 180 30.43 15.14 -20.86
N GLN A 181 30.03 14.92 -19.61
CA GLN A 181 30.14 13.60 -18.98
C GLN A 181 28.99 12.69 -19.42
N LYS A 182 29.27 11.40 -19.60
CA LYS A 182 28.25 10.38 -19.85
C LYS A 182 27.34 10.25 -18.63
N THR A 183 26.03 10.46 -18.85
CA THR A 183 24.96 10.42 -17.85
C THR A 183 24.32 9.03 -17.67
N GLN A 184 24.85 8.02 -18.36
CA GLN A 184 24.36 6.65 -18.34
C GLN A 184 25.44 5.69 -17.81
N GLY A 185 24.99 4.59 -17.22
CA GLY A 185 25.84 3.52 -16.68
C GLY A 185 26.16 3.65 -15.20
N PHE A 186 26.72 2.57 -14.62
CA PHE A 186 27.00 2.43 -13.19
C PHE A 186 27.89 3.57 -12.64
N ASN A 187 28.96 3.92 -13.36
CA ASN A 187 29.87 5.00 -12.96
C ASN A 187 29.17 6.37 -12.91
N SER A 188 28.09 6.58 -13.68
CA SER A 188 27.30 7.80 -13.60
C SER A 188 26.56 7.92 -12.27
N TYR A 189 26.11 6.79 -11.68
CA TYR A 189 25.43 6.80 -10.39
C TYR A 189 26.39 7.17 -9.26
N ILE A 190 27.60 6.59 -9.24
CA ILE A 190 28.62 6.93 -8.23
C ILE A 190 28.98 8.43 -8.31
N ARG A 191 29.15 8.97 -9.52
CA ARG A 191 29.44 10.40 -9.73
C ARG A 191 28.31 11.33 -9.26
N VAL A 192 27.07 10.87 -9.24
CA VAL A 192 25.93 11.62 -8.68
C VAL A 192 25.82 11.40 -7.17
N ALA A 193 26.12 10.20 -6.69
CA ALA A 193 26.00 9.82 -5.29
C ALA A 193 26.98 10.58 -4.39
N ILE A 194 28.26 10.70 -4.77
CA ILE A 194 29.26 11.37 -3.92
C ILE A 194 28.88 12.84 -3.62
N PRO A 195 28.59 13.71 -4.62
CA PRO A 195 28.17 15.08 -4.34
C PRO A 195 26.84 15.17 -3.60
N LEU A 196 25.92 14.23 -3.88
CA LEU A 196 24.63 14.19 -3.20
C LEU A 196 24.79 13.84 -1.71
N LEU A 197 25.70 12.92 -1.37
CA LEU A 197 26.02 12.57 0.01
C LEU A 197 26.67 13.74 0.74
N GLU A 198 27.62 14.42 0.12
CA GLU A 198 28.23 15.64 0.67
C GLU A 198 27.18 16.72 0.95
N GLU A 199 26.31 17.02 -0.04
CA GLU A 199 25.24 18.00 0.13
C GLU A 199 24.24 17.59 1.23
N SER A 200 23.93 16.29 1.34
CA SER A 200 23.02 15.75 2.35
C SER A 200 23.62 15.79 3.75
N LEU A 201 24.93 15.53 3.90
CA LEU A 201 25.67 15.62 5.16
C LEU A 201 25.77 17.07 5.64
N ALA A 202 26.10 18.01 4.77
CA ALA A 202 26.11 19.42 5.11
C ALA A 202 24.71 19.89 5.57
N ARG A 203 23.65 19.43 4.88
CA ARG A 203 22.26 19.76 5.21
C ARG A 203 21.82 19.14 6.54
N SER A 204 22.22 17.91 6.85
CA SER A 204 21.88 17.28 8.13
C SER A 204 22.57 17.97 9.31
N LEU A 205 23.84 18.38 9.17
CA LEU A 205 24.56 19.16 10.17
C LEU A 205 23.89 20.52 10.41
N ASN A 206 23.52 21.23 9.35
CA ASN A 206 22.80 22.51 9.47
C ASN A 206 21.43 22.35 10.12
N LEU A 207 20.70 21.28 9.78
CA LEU A 207 19.40 20.99 10.39
C LEU A 207 19.56 20.66 11.88
N ALA A 208 20.57 19.87 12.26
CA ALA A 208 20.87 19.54 13.64
C ALA A 208 21.19 20.80 14.45
N ALA A 209 22.10 21.65 13.97
CA ALA A 209 22.44 22.92 14.62
C ALA A 209 21.21 23.84 14.79
N ALA A 210 20.33 23.89 13.78
CA ALA A 210 19.09 24.66 13.85
C ALA A 210 18.07 24.06 14.83
N MET A 211 18.03 22.73 14.98
CA MET A 211 17.19 22.04 15.96
C MET A 211 17.67 22.29 17.40
N ASP A 212 18.98 22.22 17.63
CA ASP A 212 19.59 22.50 18.94
C ASP A 212 19.40 23.95 19.36
N SER A 213 19.58 24.90 18.42
CA SER A 213 19.34 26.33 18.66
C SER A 213 17.88 26.65 19.04
N ARG A 214 16.93 25.80 18.65
CA ARG A 214 15.50 25.91 19.00
C ARG A 214 15.13 25.13 20.26
N GLY A 215 16.12 24.51 20.93
CA GLY A 215 15.90 23.73 22.13
C GLY A 215 15.18 22.40 21.89
N TYR A 216 15.31 21.83 20.69
CA TYR A 216 14.74 20.52 20.39
C TYR A 216 15.42 19.45 21.26
N GLY A 217 14.65 18.63 21.97
CA GLY A 217 15.21 17.58 22.85
C GLY A 217 15.26 17.92 24.33
N ILE A 218 15.10 19.20 24.72
CA ILE A 218 15.18 19.64 26.13
C ILE A 218 14.04 19.07 26.99
N SER A 219 12.82 18.96 26.43
CA SER A 219 11.65 18.43 27.13
C SER A 219 11.03 17.23 26.40
N ARG A 220 10.62 16.21 27.19
CA ARG A 220 9.78 15.09 26.72
C ARG A 220 8.33 15.51 26.53
N LEU A 221 7.85 16.48 27.31
CA LEU A 221 6.50 17.03 27.20
C LEU A 221 6.51 18.13 26.14
N ARG A 222 5.82 17.89 25.02
CA ARG A 222 5.78 18.80 23.87
C ARG A 222 4.35 19.13 23.48
N SER A 223 4.08 20.41 23.24
CA SER A 223 2.83 20.88 22.66
C SER A 223 2.81 20.63 21.14
N ARG A 224 1.64 20.30 20.59
CA ARG A 224 1.42 20.15 19.14
C ARG A 224 0.77 21.42 18.59
N TYR A 225 1.41 22.08 17.61
CA TYR A 225 0.89 23.33 17.02
C TYR A 225 -0.40 23.14 16.20
N ARG A 226 -0.57 22.00 15.54
CA ARG A 226 -1.80 21.63 14.80
C ARG A 226 -2.23 20.19 15.14
N PRO A 227 -2.90 19.98 16.29
CA PRO A 227 -3.44 18.68 16.63
C PRO A 227 -4.57 18.32 15.66
N ILE A 228 -4.70 17.03 15.35
CA ILE A 228 -5.84 16.49 14.61
C ILE A 228 -6.74 15.87 15.69
N PRO A 229 -7.85 16.52 16.08
CA PRO A 229 -8.72 15.98 17.12
C PRO A 229 -9.44 14.73 16.62
N TRP A 230 -9.75 13.84 17.56
CA TRP A 230 -10.64 12.71 17.31
C TRP A 230 -12.09 13.19 17.44
N HIS A 231 -12.90 12.98 16.41
CA HIS A 231 -14.30 13.39 16.41
C HIS A 231 -15.23 12.21 16.75
N ILE A 232 -16.46 12.51 17.20
CA ILE A 232 -17.46 11.48 17.54
C ILE A 232 -17.79 10.60 16.31
N GLY A 233 -17.77 11.18 15.11
CA GLY A 233 -17.93 10.45 13.86
C GLY A 233 -16.85 9.37 13.65
N ASP A 234 -15.60 9.63 14.06
CA ASP A 234 -14.53 8.64 14.01
C ASP A 234 -14.84 7.43 14.88
N SER A 235 -15.31 7.66 16.11
CA SER A 235 -15.71 6.59 17.03
C SER A 235 -16.84 5.74 16.46
N SER A 236 -17.87 6.36 15.86
CA SER A 236 -19.00 5.61 15.27
C SER A 236 -18.55 4.68 14.13
N ILE A 237 -17.63 5.14 13.27
CA ILE A 237 -17.09 4.34 12.17
C ILE A 237 -16.24 3.18 12.70
N VAL A 238 -15.36 3.46 13.67
CA VAL A 238 -14.54 2.41 14.30
C VAL A 238 -15.40 1.38 15.01
N ILE A 239 -16.40 1.80 15.79
CA ILE A 239 -17.32 0.89 16.47
C ILE A 239 -18.06 0.02 15.45
N CYS A 240 -18.57 0.61 14.36
CA CYS A 240 -19.22 -0.15 13.29
C CYS A 240 -18.28 -1.23 12.71
N ALA A 241 -17.02 -0.89 12.42
CA ALA A 241 -16.02 -1.87 11.98
C ALA A 241 -15.79 -3.00 13.00
N VAL A 242 -15.66 -2.65 14.28
CA VAL A 242 -15.41 -3.62 15.35
C VAL A 242 -16.61 -4.54 15.54
N VAL A 243 -17.83 -4.02 15.45
CA VAL A 243 -19.05 -4.83 15.51
C VAL A 243 -19.12 -5.80 14.34
N VAL A 244 -18.83 -5.35 13.12
CA VAL A 244 -18.72 -6.25 11.96
C VAL A 244 -17.69 -7.34 12.22
N LEU A 245 -16.50 -6.98 12.72
CA LEU A 245 -15.44 -7.93 13.07
C LEU A 245 -15.79 -8.90 14.19
N ALA A 246 -16.64 -8.49 15.14
CA ALA A 246 -17.11 -9.35 16.22
C ALA A 246 -18.21 -10.32 15.77
N LEU A 247 -19.00 -9.94 14.77
CA LEU A 247 -20.09 -10.75 14.21
C LEU A 247 -19.62 -11.74 13.13
N THR A 248 -18.41 -11.54 12.59
CA THR A 248 -17.78 -12.36 11.54
C THR A 248 -16.73 -13.30 12.06
#